data_AF-A0A2V6DH41-F1
#
_entry.id   AF-A0A2V6DH41-F1
#
_cell.length_a   1.000
_cell.length_b   1.000
_cell.length_c   1.000
_cell.angle_alpha   90.00
_cell.angle_beta   90.00
_cell.angle_gamma   90.00
#
_symmetry.space_group_name_H-M   'P 1'
#
loop_
_entity.id
_entity.type
_entity.pdbx_description
1 polymer ?
#
loop_
_entity_poly.entity_id
_entity_poly.type
_entity_poly.pdbx_seq_one_letter_code
_entity_poly.pdbx_strand_id
1 'polypeptide(L)'
;IVLTADVNEETKRRALNLGATDFLNKPLDHIEVLLRIRNMLETRRIHQLLDNRRAALEDAVAARTSELHAAQAELDKVQGRAGR
;
A
#
# COMPACT_ATOMS: atom_id res chain seq x y z
N ILE A 1 13.10 -9.42 10.75
CA ILE A 1 13.20 -10.84 11.15
C ILE A 1 14.37 -10.95 12.11
N VAL A 2 14.15 -11.45 13.33
CA VAL A 2 15.21 -11.72 14.31
C VAL A 2 15.42 -13.22 14.37
N LEU A 3 16.66 -13.69 14.18
CA LEU A 3 17.01 -15.11 14.25
C LEU A 3 17.68 -15.37 15.61
N THR A 4 17.07 -16.17 16.47
CA THR A 4 17.67 -16.57 17.75
C THR A 4 17.60 -18.08 17.94
N ALA A 5 18.54 -18.65 18.69
CA ALA A 5 18.62 -20.07 19.02
C ALA A 5 18.07 -20.38 20.43
N ASP A 6 17.58 -19.37 21.15
CA ASP A 6 17.16 -19.51 22.53
C ASP A 6 15.65 -19.82 22.64
N VAL A 7 15.33 -20.96 23.24
CA VAL A 7 13.99 -21.60 23.26
C VAL A 7 13.13 -21.08 24.41
N ASN A 8 13.59 -20.07 25.15
CA ASN A 8 12.90 -19.63 26.35
C ASN A 8 11.68 -18.74 26.00
N GLU A 9 10.50 -19.10 26.52
CA GLU A 9 9.22 -18.45 26.23
C GLU A 9 9.23 -16.95 26.62
N GLU A 10 10.04 -16.60 27.63
CA GLU A 10 10.26 -15.22 28.05
C GLU A 10 11.01 -14.39 26.99
N THR A 11 12.02 -14.97 26.35
CA THR A 11 12.78 -14.34 25.24
C THR A 11 11.87 -14.11 24.03
N LYS A 12 10.97 -15.05 23.75
CA LYS A 12 9.93 -14.93 22.70
C LYS A 12 8.97 -13.77 22.95
N ARG A 13 8.42 -13.69 24.16
CA ARG A 13 7.51 -12.59 24.55
C ARG A 13 8.21 -11.23 24.52
N ARG A 14 9.48 -11.18 24.95
CA ARG A 14 10.27 -9.94 24.92
C ARG A 14 10.57 -9.49 23.48
N ALA A 15 10.88 -10.42 22.56
CA ALA A 15 11.10 -10.10 21.15
C ALA A 15 9.82 -9.58 20.44
N LEU A 16 8.67 -10.22 20.68
CA LEU A 16 7.38 -9.78 20.13
C LEU A 16 6.96 -8.39 20.68
N ASN A 17 7.15 -8.16 21.98
CA ASN A 17 6.84 -6.86 22.61
C ASN A 17 7.74 -5.71 22.13
N LEU A 18 8.94 -6.00 21.65
CA LEU A 18 9.86 -5.01 21.07
C LEU A 18 9.60 -4.73 19.58
N GLY A 19 8.49 -5.25 19.01
CA GLY A 19 8.07 -4.98 17.64
C GLY A 19 8.61 -5.98 16.60
N ALA A 20 9.15 -7.13 17.01
CA ALA A 20 9.50 -8.18 16.07
C ALA A 20 8.22 -8.81 15.49
N THR A 21 8.03 -8.67 14.17
CA THR A 21 6.83 -9.19 13.48
C THR A 21 6.81 -10.70 13.37
N ASP A 22 7.98 -11.36 13.41
CA ASP A 22 8.11 -12.79 13.11
C ASP A 22 9.15 -13.47 14.00
N PHE A 23 8.69 -14.46 14.77
CA PHE A 23 9.50 -15.34 15.60
C PHE A 23 9.57 -16.72 14.92
N LEU A 24 10.76 -17.11 14.46
CA LEU A 24 11.02 -18.40 13.82
C LEU A 24 11.83 -19.29 14.78
N ASN A 25 11.27 -20.42 15.19
CA ASN A 25 11.93 -21.41 16.04
C ASN A 25 13.01 -22.18 15.26
N LYS A 26 14.12 -22.51 15.92
CA LYS A 26 15.08 -23.49 15.41
C LYS A 26 14.69 -24.93 15.85
N PRO A 27 14.99 -25.97 15.04
CA PRO A 27 15.60 -25.88 13.71
C PRO A 27 14.63 -25.21 12.71
N LEU A 28 15.17 -24.34 11.86
CA LEU A 28 14.37 -23.58 10.89
C LEU A 28 13.71 -24.57 9.94
N ASP A 29 12.38 -24.67 9.99
CA ASP A 29 11.63 -25.40 8.99
C ASP A 29 11.68 -24.62 7.68
N HIS A 30 12.31 -25.24 6.67
CA HIS A 30 12.46 -24.68 5.32
C HIS A 30 11.10 -24.36 4.68
N ILE A 31 10.05 -25.11 5.03
CA ILE A 31 8.69 -24.84 4.57
C ILE A 31 8.17 -23.53 5.16
N GLU A 32 8.39 -23.32 6.46
CA GLU A 32 7.93 -22.11 7.17
C GLU A 32 8.64 -20.86 6.65
N VAL A 33 9.95 -20.95 6.40
CA VAL A 33 10.74 -19.84 5.84
C VAL A 33 10.26 -19.50 4.42
N LEU A 34 10.05 -20.51 3.57
CA LEU A 34 9.56 -20.28 2.21
C LEU A 34 8.15 -19.68 2.20
N LEU A 35 7.27 -20.11 3.11
CA LEU A 35 5.94 -19.55 3.25
C LEU A 35 5.98 -18.08 3.67
N ARG A 36 6.83 -17.74 4.65
CA ARG A 36 7.00 -16.34 5.11
C ARG A 36 7.57 -15.45 4.02
N ILE A 37 8.60 -15.90 3.29
CA ILE A 37 9.15 -15.15 2.15
C ILE A 37 8.07 -14.92 1.10
N ARG A 38 7.29 -15.96 0.74
CA ARG A 38 6.19 -15.83 -0.22
C ARG A 38 5.17 -14.80 0.24
N ASN A 39 4.74 -14.87 1.49
CA ASN A 39 3.77 -13.93 2.06
C ASN A 39 4.32 -12.49 2.01
N MET A 40 5.56 -12.27 2.43
CA MET A 40 6.19 -10.95 2.38
C MET A 40 6.29 -10.38 0.96
N LEU A 41 6.68 -11.21 -0.01
CA LEU A 41 6.75 -10.80 -1.41
C LEU A 41 5.37 -10.48 -1.97
N GLU A 42 4.36 -11.28 -1.64
CA GLU A 42 2.99 -11.07 -2.09
C GLU A 42 2.38 -9.80 -1.49
N THR A 43 2.55 -9.58 -0.18
CA THR A 43 2.14 -8.33 0.48
C THR A 43 2.79 -7.11 -0.18
N ARG A 44 4.11 -7.17 -0.42
CA ARG A 44 4.82 -6.07 -1.10
C ARG A 44 4.28 -5.82 -2.50
N ARG A 45 4.02 -6.87 -3.28
CA ARG A 45 3.46 -6.79 -4.63
C ARG A 45 2.08 -6.13 -4.63
N ILE A 46 1.22 -6.51 -3.67
CA ILE A 46 -0.13 -5.94 -3.52
C ILE A 46 -0.05 -4.44 -3.20
N HIS A 47 0.82 -4.05 -2.26
CA HIS A 47 1.00 -2.63 -1.93
C HIS A 47 1.46 -1.81 -3.15
N GLN A 48 2.44 -2.31 -3.90
CA GLN A 48 2.90 -1.64 -5.12
C GLN A 48 1.78 -1.49 -6.17
N LEU A 49 0.93 -2.52 -6.33
CA LEU A 49 -0.20 -2.44 -7.25
C LEU A 49 -1.22 -1.39 -6.80
N LEU A 50 -1.52 -1.32 -5.51
CA LEU A 50 -2.43 -0.33 -4.95
C LEU A 50 -1.90 1.09 -5.12
N ASP A 51 -0.62 1.32 -4.85
CA ASP A 51 0.01 2.63 -5.00
C ASP A 51 -0.01 3.10 -6.46
N ASN A 52 0.34 2.21 -7.39
CA ASN A 52 0.27 2.51 -8.82
C ASN A 52 -1.16 2.80 -9.29
N ARG A 53 -2.15 2.04 -8.78
CA ARG A 53 -3.56 2.25 -9.13
C ARG A 53 -4.07 3.57 -8.57
N ARG A 54 -3.66 3.93 -7.36
CA ARG A 54 -4.01 5.20 -6.73
C ARG A 54 -3.47 6.38 -7.53
N ALA A 55 -2.19 6.37 -7.89
CA ALA A 55 -1.58 7.41 -8.71
C ALA A 55 -2.32 7.58 -10.05
N ALA A 56 -2.59 6.48 -10.75
CA ALA A 56 -3.32 6.53 -12.02
C ALA A 56 -4.76 7.09 -11.88
N LEU A 57 -5.44 6.82 -10.77
CA LEU A 57 -6.77 7.37 -10.49
C LEU A 57 -6.70 8.86 -10.15
N GLU A 58 -5.70 9.28 -9.37
CA GLU A 58 -5.47 10.70 -9.05
C GLU A 58 -5.22 11.52 -10.33
N ASP A 59 -4.38 11.02 -11.24
CA ASP A 59 -4.12 11.64 -12.55
C ASP A 59 -5.40 11.73 -13.40
N ALA A 60 -6.18 10.65 -13.46
CA ALA A 60 -7.43 10.62 -14.21
C ALA A 60 -8.46 11.61 -13.66
N VAL A 61 -8.59 11.71 -12.34
CA VAL A 61 -9.47 12.69 -11.68
C VAL A 61 -9.02 14.11 -11.97
N ALA A 62 -7.71 14.39 -11.89
CA ALA A 62 -7.17 15.73 -12.18
C ALA A 62 -7.46 16.15 -13.63
N ALA A 63 -7.23 15.27 -14.60
CA ALA A 63 -7.53 15.52 -16.00
C ALA A 63 -9.03 15.83 -16.23
N ARG A 64 -9.92 14.97 -15.71
CA ARG A 64 -11.38 15.17 -15.86
C ARG A 64 -11.90 16.42 -15.16
N THR A 65 -11.33 16.75 -14.00
CA THR A 65 -11.69 17.97 -13.27
C THR A 65 -11.30 19.22 -14.07
N SER A 66 -10.12 19.21 -14.71
CA SER A 66 -9.70 20.31 -15.59
C SER A 66 -10.61 20.45 -16.82
N GLU A 67 -10.98 19.33 -17.47
CA GLU A 67 -11.91 19.33 -18.60
C GLU A 67 -13.29 19.91 -18.21
N LEU A 68 -13.83 19.51 -17.06
CA LEU A 68 -15.11 20.02 -16.57
C LEU A 68 -15.05 21.51 -16.27
N HIS A 69 -13.98 22.00 -15.62
CA HIS A 69 -13.82 23.43 -15.36
C HIS A 69 -13.69 24.25 -16.66
N ALA A 70 -12.98 23.74 -17.65
CA ALA A 70 -12.87 24.39 -18.96
C ALA A 70 -14.24 24.46 -19.66
N ALA A 71 -15.00 23.35 -19.66
CA ALA A 71 -16.33 23.30 -20.25
C ALA A 71 -17.33 24.23 -19.54
N GLN A 72 -17.30 24.29 -18.20
CA GLN A 72 -18.11 25.22 -17.41
C GLN A 72 -17.80 26.67 -17.76
N ALA A 73 -16.51 27.04 -17.83
CA ALA A 73 -16.10 28.39 -18.17
C ALA A 73 -16.56 28.81 -19.58
N GLU A 74 -16.60 27.89 -20.55
CA GLU A 74 -17.14 28.18 -21.88
C GLU A 74 -18.66 28.37 -21.89
N LEU A 75 -19.41 27.55 -21.13
CA LEU A 75 -20.86 27.71 -20.99
C LEU A 75 -21.21 29.06 -20.35
N ASP A 76 -20.50 29.47 -19.30
CA ASP A 76 -20.71 30.76 -18.64
C ASP A 76 -20.49 31.94 -19.60
N LYS A 77 -19.47 31.87 -20.47
CA LYS A 77 -19.21 32.89 -21.50
C LYS A 77 -20.35 32.98 -22.54
N VAL A 78 -20.93 31.85 -22.92
CA VAL A 78 -22.05 31.80 -23.88
C VAL A 78 -23.32 32.37 -23.25
N GLN A 79 -23.64 32.00 -22.01
CA GLN A 79 -24.82 32.52 -21.31
C GLN A 79 -24.71 34.02 -21.00
N GLY A 80 -23.52 34.51 -20.61
CA GLY A 80 -23.28 35.94 -20.38
C GLY A 80 -23.32 36.82 -21.64
N ARG A 81 -23.32 36.23 -22.84
CA ARG A 81 -23.51 36.92 -24.13
C ARG A 81 -24.97 36.96 -24.57
N ALA A 82 -25.79 35.97 -24.19
CA ALA A 82 -27.21 35.92 -24.54
C ALA A 82 -28.10 36.79 -23.63
N GLY A 83 -27.59 37.20 -22.46
CA GLY A 83 -28.29 38.04 -21.49
C GLY A 83 -28.03 39.56 -21.60
N ARG A 84 -27.44 40.05 -22.71
CA ARG A 84 -27.21 41.48 -22.97
C ARG A 84 -27.93 41.95 -24.23
#